data_AF-A0A9D8I9V3-F1
#
_entry.id   AF-A0A9D8I9V3-F1
#
_cell.length_a   1.000
_cell.length_b   1.000
_cell.length_c   1.000
_cell.angle_alpha   90.00
_cell.angle_beta   90.00
_cell.angle_gamma   90.00
#
_symmetry.space_group_name_H-M   'P 1'
#
loop_
_entity.id
_entity.type
_entity.pdbx_description
1 polymer ?
#
loop_
_entity_poly.entity_id
_entity_poly.type
_entity_poly.pdbx_seq_one_letter_code
_entity_poly.pdbx_strand_id
1 'polypeptide(L)'
;MRADKWSRPDDPRGSFHREYHPSRRRISTANRSHTPRLLANPFARSGPHVQASREPSRLMPLSGPQKVLALVGLLCVAAALGVAAIPESTRMDLATAVVLYEGVLLAVVQFQRANVSLPARMDGILPRFIVTPAMHKIHHSRVQRETDSNYASLFSFWDRVSARLSGGRTRTKSSSASMDGMRGRSRR
;
A
#
# COMPACT_ATOMS: atom_id res chain seq x y z
N MET A 1 -5.97 -26.18 34.31
CA MET A 1 -7.34 -26.18 33.76
C MET A 1 -7.25 -26.27 32.25
N ARG A 2 -7.58 -27.44 31.69
CA ARG A 2 -7.75 -27.65 30.24
C ARG A 2 -9.18 -27.20 29.87
N ALA A 3 -9.31 -26.58 28.70
CA ALA A 3 -10.60 -26.25 28.09
C ALA A 3 -10.61 -26.77 26.66
N ASP A 4 -10.76 -28.09 26.57
CA ASP A 4 -11.48 -28.80 25.53
C ASP A 4 -12.95 -28.34 25.51
N LYS A 5 -13.40 -27.79 24.39
CA LYS A 5 -14.81 -27.71 23.97
C LYS A 5 -14.88 -27.09 22.57
N TRP A 6 -14.96 -27.94 21.55
CA TRP A 6 -16.08 -27.97 20.59
C TRP A 6 -15.73 -28.83 19.37
N SER A 7 -15.88 -30.14 19.50
CA SER A 7 -16.12 -31.03 18.36
C SER A 7 -17.63 -31.16 18.20
N ARG A 8 -18.15 -30.94 16.98
CA ARG A 8 -19.42 -31.53 16.57
C ARG A 8 -19.33 -32.14 15.17
N PRO A 9 -20.08 -33.24 14.93
CA PRO A 9 -20.04 -34.04 13.72
C PRO A 9 -21.01 -33.48 12.66
N ASP A 10 -20.93 -34.04 11.45
CA ASP A 10 -21.83 -33.87 10.29
C ASP A 10 -21.38 -32.88 9.21
N ASP A 11 -20.40 -33.30 8.39
CA ASP A 11 -20.24 -32.79 7.02
C ASP A 11 -20.48 -33.95 6.01
N PRO A 12 -21.59 -33.94 5.25
CA PRO A 12 -21.89 -34.97 4.26
C PRO A 12 -21.33 -34.66 2.86
N ARG A 13 -20.36 -33.74 2.70
CA ARG A 13 -19.81 -33.38 1.38
C ARG A 13 -18.41 -33.93 1.13
N GLY A 14 -18.40 -35.20 0.71
CA GLY A 14 -17.72 -35.65 -0.50
C GLY A 14 -16.25 -35.24 -0.70
N SER A 15 -15.37 -36.17 -0.34
CA SER A 15 -14.00 -36.28 -0.83
C SER A 15 -13.93 -36.21 -2.36
N PHE A 16 -13.40 -35.12 -2.91
CA PHE A 16 -12.96 -35.06 -4.30
C PHE A 16 -11.42 -35.05 -4.35
N HIS A 17 -10.84 -36.25 -4.44
CA HIS A 17 -9.53 -36.44 -5.02
C HIS A 17 -9.60 -36.02 -6.50
N ARG A 18 -8.85 -34.98 -6.89
CA ARG A 18 -8.65 -34.65 -8.30
C ARG A 18 -7.23 -35.03 -8.69
N GLU A 19 -7.14 -36.12 -9.43
CA GLU A 19 -5.95 -36.65 -10.11
C GLU A 19 -5.32 -35.60 -11.03
N TYR A 20 -3.99 -35.45 -10.93
CA TYR A 20 -3.18 -34.56 -11.75
C TYR A 20 -2.51 -35.37 -12.87
N HIS A 21 -2.89 -35.12 -14.12
CA HIS A 21 -2.31 -35.75 -15.32
C HIS A 21 -1.47 -34.72 -16.10
N PRO A 22 -0.15 -34.91 -16.27
CA PRO A 22 0.66 -34.01 -17.09
C PRO A 22 0.68 -34.47 -18.56
N SER A 23 0.22 -33.59 -19.46
CA SER A 23 0.32 -33.77 -20.92
C SER A 23 1.72 -33.46 -21.43
N ARG A 24 2.41 -34.48 -21.98
CA ARG A 24 3.70 -34.39 -22.68
C ARG A 24 3.52 -33.67 -24.03
N ARG A 25 4.33 -32.64 -24.33
CA ARG A 25 4.52 -32.15 -25.71
C ARG A 25 5.82 -32.68 -26.29
N ARG A 26 5.70 -33.32 -27.46
CA ARG A 26 6.78 -33.88 -28.27
C ARG A 26 7.70 -32.78 -28.81
N ILE A 27 9.00 -33.06 -28.76
CA ILE A 27 10.06 -32.38 -29.48
C ILE A 27 10.02 -32.85 -30.94
N SER A 28 9.98 -31.91 -31.89
CA SER A 28 10.15 -32.18 -33.32
C SER A 28 11.54 -31.74 -33.74
N THR A 29 12.37 -32.71 -34.11
CA THR A 29 13.68 -32.53 -34.72
C THR A 29 13.51 -32.43 -36.24
N ALA A 30 13.98 -31.35 -36.86
CA ALA A 30 14.19 -31.29 -38.31
C ALA A 30 15.62 -30.85 -38.60
N ASN A 31 16.41 -31.85 -38.97
CA ASN A 31 17.75 -31.80 -39.53
C ASN A 31 17.67 -31.50 -41.04
N ARG A 32 18.58 -30.67 -41.55
CA ARG A 32 19.09 -30.61 -42.95
C ARG A 32 20.01 -29.39 -43.05
N SER A 33 21.12 -29.33 -43.76
CA SER A 33 22.04 -30.27 -44.41
C SER A 33 23.00 -29.35 -45.17
N HIS A 34 24.31 -29.61 -45.07
CA HIS A 34 25.38 -28.84 -45.73
C HIS A 34 25.26 -28.79 -47.27
N THR A 35 25.69 -27.67 -47.86
CA THR A 35 26.36 -27.62 -49.18
C THR A 35 27.50 -26.56 -49.14
N PRO A 36 28.68 -26.82 -49.73
CA PRO A 36 29.85 -25.94 -49.63
C PRO A 36 30.18 -25.17 -50.92
N ARG A 37 30.93 -24.07 -50.71
CA ARG A 37 31.87 -23.38 -51.61
C ARG A 37 31.35 -22.79 -52.94
N LEU A 38 31.40 -21.45 -53.02
CA LEU A 38 32.03 -20.75 -54.15
C LEU A 38 32.78 -19.50 -53.66
N LEU A 39 34.02 -19.39 -54.12
CA LEU A 39 34.95 -18.28 -53.90
C LEU A 39 34.39 -16.98 -54.47
N ALA A 40 34.26 -15.95 -53.63
CA ALA A 40 33.94 -14.58 -54.06
C ALA A 40 35.02 -13.60 -53.56
N ASN A 41 35.93 -13.28 -54.48
CA ASN A 41 36.65 -12.03 -54.71
C ASN A 41 37.02 -11.13 -53.49
N PRO A 42 38.32 -11.04 -53.10
CA PRO A 42 38.77 -10.17 -52.00
C PRO A 42 38.83 -8.66 -52.34
N PHE A 43 38.33 -8.21 -53.49
CA PHE A 43 38.38 -6.80 -53.92
C PHE A 43 37.04 -6.21 -54.35
N ALA A 44 35.94 -6.64 -53.74
CA ALA A 44 34.62 -6.05 -53.99
C ALA A 44 34.28 -4.95 -52.96
N ARG A 45 34.71 -3.73 -53.29
CA ARG A 45 34.15 -2.41 -52.89
C ARG A 45 34.01 -2.11 -51.39
N SER A 46 34.88 -1.21 -50.94
CA SER A 46 34.63 -0.28 -49.84
C SER A 46 33.28 0.43 -50.02
N GLY A 47 32.24 -0.08 -49.34
CA GLY A 47 30.99 0.65 -49.14
C GLY A 47 31.25 1.90 -48.28
N PRO A 48 30.40 2.94 -48.36
CA PRO A 48 30.53 4.08 -47.48
C PRO A 48 30.43 3.60 -46.04
N HIS A 49 31.39 4.00 -45.20
CA HIS A 49 31.27 3.88 -43.75
C HIS A 49 30.03 4.67 -43.32
N VAL A 50 28.87 4.01 -43.31
CA VAL A 50 27.70 4.47 -42.57
C VAL A 50 28.15 4.44 -41.12
N GLN A 51 28.59 5.59 -40.62
CA GLN A 51 28.68 5.83 -39.18
C GLN A 51 27.29 5.50 -38.64
N ALA A 52 27.16 4.35 -37.98
CA ALA A 52 26.02 4.08 -37.14
C ALA A 52 25.98 5.22 -36.12
N SER A 53 25.11 6.19 -36.36
CA SER A 53 24.74 7.19 -35.38
C SER A 53 24.34 6.41 -34.14
N ARG A 54 25.22 6.39 -33.14
CA ARG A 54 24.91 5.87 -31.81
C ARG A 54 23.79 6.75 -31.29
N GLU A 55 22.55 6.32 -31.52
CA GLU A 55 21.38 6.85 -30.84
C GLU A 55 21.75 6.98 -29.36
N PRO A 56 21.69 8.17 -28.75
CA PRO A 56 22.00 8.32 -27.35
C PRO A 56 21.09 7.37 -26.59
N SER A 57 21.70 6.46 -25.82
CA SER A 57 21.01 5.43 -25.05
C SER A 57 19.78 6.02 -24.40
N ARG A 58 18.58 5.75 -24.96
CA ARG A 58 17.32 6.19 -24.35
C ARG A 58 17.34 5.65 -22.93
N LEU A 59 17.33 6.55 -21.95
CA LEU A 59 17.31 6.20 -20.54
C LEU A 59 16.22 5.14 -20.34
N MET A 60 16.65 3.95 -19.92
CA MET A 60 15.76 2.82 -19.74
C MET A 60 14.65 3.24 -18.76
N PRO A 61 13.37 3.09 -19.11
CA PRO A 61 12.28 3.49 -18.22
C PRO A 61 12.37 2.69 -16.93
N LEU A 62 12.43 3.39 -15.80
CA LEU A 62 12.49 2.77 -14.47
C LEU A 62 11.29 1.83 -14.26
N SER A 63 11.54 0.66 -13.69
CA SER A 63 10.48 -0.24 -13.25
C SER A 63 9.66 0.37 -12.11
N GLY A 64 8.46 -0.15 -11.86
CA GLY A 64 7.60 0.31 -10.77
C GLY A 64 8.33 0.43 -9.41
N PRO A 65 9.05 -0.60 -8.96
CA PRO A 65 9.83 -0.55 -7.72
C PRO A 65 10.93 0.53 -7.74
N GLN A 66 11.62 0.70 -8.87
CA GLN A 66 12.67 1.71 -9.01
C GLN A 66 12.11 3.14 -8.93
N LYS A 67 10.91 3.38 -9.45
CA LYS A 67 10.23 4.69 -9.31
C LYS A 67 9.89 4.99 -7.86
N VAL A 68 9.40 4.00 -7.10
CA VAL A 68 9.09 4.17 -5.67
C VAL A 68 10.36 4.48 -4.89
N LEU A 69 11.43 3.72 -5.10
CA LEU A 69 12.72 3.97 -4.44
C LEU A 69 13.28 5.34 -4.79
N ALA A 70 13.19 5.76 -6.05
CA ALA A 70 13.62 7.09 -6.48
C ALA A 70 12.81 8.22 -5.82
N LEU A 71 11.48 8.06 -5.70
CA LEU A 71 10.62 9.03 -5.03
C LEU A 71 10.88 9.11 -3.53
N VAL A 72 11.06 7.97 -2.86
CA VAL A 72 11.42 7.92 -1.43
C VAL A 72 12.78 8.56 -1.22
N GLY A 73 13.78 8.23 -2.03
CA GLY A 73 15.10 8.85 -1.97
C GLY A 73 15.05 10.37 -2.16
N LEU A 74 14.29 10.84 -3.15
CA LEU A 74 14.09 12.27 -3.39
C LEU A 74 13.42 12.96 -2.20
N LEU A 75 12.40 12.34 -1.61
CA LEU A 75 11.72 12.87 -0.42
C LEU A 75 12.68 12.96 0.78
N CYS A 76 13.51 11.95 0.99
CA CYS A 76 14.52 11.96 2.06
C CYS A 76 15.53 13.09 1.88
N VAL A 77 16.04 13.30 0.66
CA VAL A 77 16.97 14.40 0.36
C VAL A 77 16.29 15.75 0.57
N ALA A 78 15.06 15.92 0.07
CA ALA A 78 14.31 17.16 0.26
C ALA A 78 14.05 17.46 1.75
N ALA A 79 13.71 16.44 2.54
CA ALA A 79 13.54 16.58 3.98
C ALA A 79 14.85 16.98 4.68
N ALA A 80 15.97 16.35 4.33
CA ALA A 80 17.29 16.68 4.89
C ALA A 80 17.71 18.13 4.57
N LEU A 81 17.53 18.56 3.33
CA LEU A 81 17.79 19.94 2.92
C LEU A 81 16.86 20.93 3.64
N GLY A 82 15.58 20.57 3.82
CA GLY A 82 14.62 21.36 4.58
C GLY A 82 15.07 21.57 6.04
N VAL A 83 15.54 20.52 6.71
CA VAL A 83 16.08 20.61 8.08
C VAL A 83 17.35 21.46 8.13
N ALA A 84 18.27 21.25 7.17
CA ALA A 84 19.51 22.03 7.08
C ALA A 84 19.27 23.53 6.82
N ALA A 85 18.15 23.88 6.17
CA ALA A 85 17.76 25.28 5.93
C ALA A 85 17.16 25.99 7.16
N ILE A 86 16.78 25.26 8.23
CA ILE A 86 16.27 25.86 9.46
C ILE A 86 17.44 26.52 10.21
N PRO A 87 17.36 27.80 10.63
CA PRO A 87 18.40 28.45 11.41
C PRO A 87 18.68 27.71 12.73
N GLU A 88 19.96 27.59 13.11
CA GLU A 88 20.38 26.88 14.33
C GLU A 88 19.68 27.41 15.60
N SER A 89 19.45 28.72 15.66
CA SER A 89 18.75 29.41 16.75
C SER A 89 17.33 28.91 17.00
N THR A 90 16.73 28.24 16.01
CA THR A 90 15.34 27.79 16.03
C THR A 90 15.22 26.27 15.98
N ARG A 91 16.33 25.54 15.88
CA ARG A 91 16.31 24.08 15.85
C ARG A 91 16.05 23.55 17.26
N MET A 92 14.99 22.75 17.36
CA MET A 92 14.76 21.92 18.52
C MET A 92 15.78 20.79 18.53
N ASP A 93 16.38 20.50 19.69
CA ASP A 93 17.29 19.37 19.80
C ASP A 93 16.54 18.04 19.60
N LEU A 94 17.27 17.03 19.13
CA LEU A 94 16.69 15.74 18.78
C LEU A 94 16.02 15.06 19.99
N ALA A 95 16.60 15.19 21.19
CA ALA A 95 16.04 14.56 22.38
C ALA A 95 14.68 15.18 22.72
N THR A 96 14.58 16.51 22.72
CA THR A 96 13.31 17.21 22.93
C THR A 96 12.30 16.88 21.83
N ALA A 97 12.73 16.80 20.56
CA ALA A 97 11.85 16.41 19.45
C ALA A 97 11.25 15.01 19.63
N VAL A 98 12.09 14.04 20.00
CA VAL A 98 11.66 12.66 20.24
C VAL A 98 10.75 12.59 21.45
N VAL A 99 11.10 13.25 22.56
CA VAL A 99 10.28 13.26 23.78
C VAL A 99 8.91 13.88 23.53
N LEU A 100 8.84 14.98 22.78
CA LEU A 100 7.56 15.60 22.42
C LEU A 100 6.75 14.70 21.49
N TYR A 101 7.38 14.11 20.47
CA TYR A 101 6.71 13.20 19.56
C TYR A 101 6.14 11.98 20.30
N GLU A 102 6.97 11.30 21.10
CA GLU A 102 6.58 10.11 21.86
C GLU A 102 5.53 10.45 22.92
N GLY A 103 5.68 11.59 23.62
CA GLY A 103 4.70 12.05 24.61
C GLY A 103 3.35 12.35 24.00
N VAL A 104 3.32 13.05 22.86
CA VAL A 104 2.08 13.34 22.13
C VAL A 104 1.48 12.06 21.55
N LEU A 105 2.29 11.19 20.96
CA LEU A 105 1.86 9.90 20.42
C LEU A 105 1.21 9.05 21.51
N LEU A 106 1.88 8.91 22.65
CA LEU A 106 1.38 8.18 23.80
C LEU A 106 0.04 8.76 24.27
N ALA A 107 -0.06 10.08 24.47
CA ALA A 107 -1.29 10.73 24.89
C ALA A 107 -2.45 10.46 23.92
N VAL A 108 -2.20 10.53 22.61
CA VAL A 108 -3.22 10.30 21.58
C VAL A 108 -3.63 8.83 21.49
N VAL A 109 -2.69 7.89 21.63
CA VAL A 109 -3.00 6.44 21.68
C VAL A 109 -3.84 6.10 22.92
N GLN A 110 -3.52 6.67 24.08
CA GLN A 110 -4.34 6.50 25.28
C GLN A 110 -5.74 7.10 25.09
N PHE A 111 -5.83 8.29 24.47
CA PHE A 111 -7.10 8.91 24.13
C PHE A 111 -7.97 8.03 23.22
N GLN A 112 -7.42 7.37 22.21
CA GLN A 112 -8.18 6.48 21.30
C GLN A 112 -8.85 5.30 22.03
N ARG A 113 -8.25 4.83 23.13
CA ARG A 113 -8.78 3.72 23.93
C ARG A 113 -9.73 4.19 25.03
N ALA A 114 -9.85 5.50 25.23
CA ALA A 114 -10.73 6.06 26.25
C ALA A 114 -12.20 5.74 25.93
N ASN A 115 -12.95 5.32 26.95
CA ASN A 115 -14.39 5.09 26.79
C ASN A 115 -15.21 6.36 27.05
N VAL A 116 -14.87 7.44 26.34
CA VAL A 116 -15.49 8.76 26.49
C VAL A 116 -16.27 9.11 25.22
N SER A 117 -17.47 9.64 25.39
CA SER A 117 -18.24 10.25 24.30
C SER A 117 -17.86 11.72 24.19
N LEU A 118 -17.45 12.17 23.01
CA LEU A 118 -17.09 13.56 22.79
C LEU A 118 -18.34 14.44 22.65
N PRO A 119 -18.32 15.68 23.15
CA PRO A 119 -19.35 16.67 22.83
C PRO A 119 -19.46 16.89 21.31
N ALA A 120 -20.66 17.16 20.80
CA ALA A 120 -20.92 17.24 19.35
C ALA A 120 -19.99 18.19 18.57
N ARG A 121 -19.58 19.30 19.20
CA ARG A 121 -18.62 20.24 18.58
C ARG A 121 -17.24 19.62 18.38
N MET A 122 -16.76 18.88 19.38
CA MET A 122 -15.45 18.21 19.34
C MET A 122 -15.50 17.02 18.39
N ASP A 123 -16.61 16.28 18.38
CA ASP A 123 -16.82 15.16 17.46
C ASP A 123 -16.81 15.58 15.98
N GLY A 124 -17.14 16.84 15.66
CA GLY A 124 -17.01 17.38 14.31
C GLY A 124 -15.61 17.86 13.92
N ILE A 125 -14.77 18.25 14.90
CA ILE A 125 -13.49 18.93 14.65
C ILE A 125 -12.30 17.98 14.86
N LEU A 126 -12.24 17.27 15.99
CA LEU A 126 -11.11 16.43 16.37
C LEU A 126 -10.79 15.35 15.32
N PRO A 127 -11.77 14.63 14.75
CA PRO A 127 -11.52 13.63 13.70
C PRO A 127 -10.80 14.16 12.45
N ARG A 128 -10.70 15.48 12.27
CA ARG A 128 -9.94 16.08 11.16
C ARG A 128 -8.44 16.10 11.42
N PHE A 129 -8.04 16.14 12.69
CA PHE A 129 -6.64 16.29 13.08
C PHE A 129 -6.09 15.01 13.68
N ILE A 130 -6.78 14.44 14.66
CA ILE A 130 -6.34 13.27 15.43
C ILE A 130 -7.37 12.16 15.37
N VAL A 131 -6.93 10.95 15.69
CA VAL A 131 -7.80 9.77 15.75
C VAL A 131 -8.59 9.80 17.06
N THR A 132 -9.92 9.84 16.97
CA THR A 132 -10.81 9.86 18.15
C THR A 132 -11.19 8.45 18.62
N PRO A 133 -11.70 8.29 19.86
CA PRO A 133 -12.21 7.00 20.31
C PRO A 133 -13.24 6.38 19.36
N ALA A 134 -14.14 7.20 18.80
CA ALA A 134 -15.14 6.73 17.85
C ALA A 134 -14.51 6.17 16.57
N MET A 135 -13.50 6.86 16.02
CA MET A 135 -12.77 6.39 14.84
C MET A 135 -12.02 5.07 15.11
N HIS A 136 -11.34 4.98 16.24
CA HIS A 136 -10.58 3.78 16.61
C HIS A 136 -11.50 2.57 16.86
N LYS A 137 -12.70 2.78 17.43
CA LYS A 137 -13.72 1.73 17.58
C LYS A 137 -14.21 1.18 16.24
N ILE A 138 -14.33 2.02 15.20
CA ILE A 138 -14.73 1.58 13.85
C ILE A 138 -13.68 0.64 13.26
N HIS A 139 -12.39 0.93 13.46
CA HIS A 139 -11.30 0.04 13.04
C HIS A 139 -11.39 -1.36 13.71
N HIS A 140 -11.92 -1.44 14.92
CA HIS A 140 -12.18 -2.72 15.59
C HIS A 140 -13.60 -3.27 15.38
N SER A 141 -14.34 -2.72 14.40
CA SER A 141 -15.64 -3.26 14.03
C SER A 141 -15.54 -4.71 13.57
N ARG A 142 -16.65 -5.43 13.66
CA ARG A 142 -16.80 -6.78 13.12
C ARG A 142 -17.08 -6.76 11.61
N VAL A 143 -17.43 -5.59 11.06
CA VAL A 143 -17.69 -5.41 9.63
C VAL A 143 -16.36 -5.14 8.93
N GLN A 144 -15.92 -6.05 8.07
CA GLN A 144 -14.61 -5.97 7.41
C GLN A 144 -14.34 -4.62 6.73
N ARG A 145 -15.35 -4.04 6.06
CA ARG A 145 -15.23 -2.73 5.41
C ARG A 145 -14.94 -1.58 6.40
N GLU A 146 -15.43 -1.69 7.63
CA GLU A 146 -15.19 -0.72 8.70
C GLU A 146 -13.82 -0.97 9.35
N THR A 147 -13.46 -2.24 9.56
CA THR A 147 -12.14 -2.66 10.02
C THR A 147 -11.03 -2.17 9.08
N ASP A 148 -11.29 -2.25 7.77
CA ASP A 148 -10.35 -1.83 6.72
C ASP A 148 -10.32 -0.30 6.51
N SER A 149 -10.36 0.46 7.61
CA SER A 149 -10.31 1.91 7.64
C SER A 149 -9.66 2.43 8.93
N ASN A 150 -9.28 3.73 8.94
CA ASN A 150 -8.73 4.44 10.10
C ASN A 150 -7.48 3.79 10.71
N TYR A 151 -6.42 3.62 9.90
CA TYR A 151 -5.18 2.97 10.33
C TYR A 151 -4.18 3.92 10.98
N ALA A 152 -4.37 5.24 10.87
CA ALA A 152 -3.46 6.19 11.51
C ALA A 152 -3.52 6.06 13.04
N SER A 153 -2.38 6.30 13.70
CA SER A 153 -2.27 6.30 15.17
C SER A 153 -2.12 7.69 15.78
N LEU A 154 -1.78 8.71 14.98
CA LEU A 154 -1.62 10.08 15.47
C LEU A 154 -2.53 11.02 14.68
N PHE A 155 -2.17 11.27 13.42
CA PHE A 155 -2.92 12.19 12.57
C PHE A 155 -3.88 11.48 11.63
N SER A 156 -5.18 11.68 11.80
CA SER A 156 -6.24 11.02 11.02
C SER A 156 -6.33 11.50 9.57
N PHE A 157 -5.64 12.59 9.20
CA PHE A 157 -5.64 13.06 7.81
C PHE A 157 -4.92 12.10 6.87
N TRP A 158 -3.98 11.29 7.39
CA TRP A 158 -3.29 10.27 6.60
C TRP A 158 -4.26 9.25 6.03
N ASP A 159 -5.31 8.89 6.76
CA ASP A 159 -6.34 7.96 6.26
C ASP A 159 -7.08 8.52 5.04
N ARG A 160 -7.30 9.84 4.99
CA ARG A 160 -7.93 10.50 3.83
C ARG A 160 -7.02 10.54 2.61
N VAL A 161 -5.72 10.78 2.83
CA VAL A 161 -4.71 10.72 1.76
C VAL A 161 -4.61 9.31 1.21
N SER A 162 -4.50 8.31 2.08
CA SER A 162 -4.43 6.88 1.72
C SER A 162 -5.69 6.41 1.00
N ALA A 163 -6.87 6.86 1.42
CA ALA A 163 -8.13 6.55 0.74
C ALA A 163 -8.16 7.12 -0.70
N ARG A 164 -7.59 8.31 -0.92
CA ARG A 164 -7.49 8.91 -2.26
C ARG A 164 -6.49 8.16 -3.15
N LEU A 165 -5.36 7.72 -2.59
CA LEU A 165 -4.33 6.98 -3.31
C LEU A 165 -4.76 5.55 -3.65
N SER A 166 -5.62 4.94 -2.83
CA SER A 166 -6.15 3.59 -3.04
C SER A 166 -7.11 3.47 -4.23
N GLY A 167 -7.34 4.56 -4.98
CA GLY A 167 -8.01 4.55 -6.28
C GLY A 167 -9.41 3.98 -6.23
N GLY A 168 -10.39 4.81 -5.87
CA GLY A 168 -11.80 4.61 -6.22
C GLY A 168 -12.32 3.17 -6.15
N ARG A 169 -12.24 2.50 -4.98
CA ARG A 169 -13.21 1.42 -4.73
C ARG A 169 -14.56 2.09 -4.75
N THR A 170 -15.34 1.75 -5.77
CA THR A 170 -16.68 2.27 -6.02
C THR A 170 -17.41 2.47 -4.71
N ARG A 171 -17.81 3.71 -4.45
CA ARG A 171 -18.80 4.01 -3.43
C ARG A 171 -20.09 3.34 -3.88
N THR A 172 -20.23 2.04 -3.65
CA THR A 172 -21.55 1.42 -3.60
C THR A 172 -22.27 2.21 -2.52
N LYS A 173 -23.29 2.96 -2.95
CA LYS A 173 -24.24 3.63 -2.06
C LYS A 173 -24.85 2.51 -1.21
N SER A 174 -24.25 2.17 -0.06
CA SER A 174 -25.05 1.64 1.04
C SER A 174 -25.90 2.81 1.48
N SER A 175 -27.14 2.80 1.00
CA SER A 175 -28.30 3.52 1.49
C SER A 175 -28.04 4.34 2.76
N SER A 176 -28.36 5.63 2.65
CA SER A 176 -28.57 6.61 3.71
C SER A 176 -29.67 6.22 4.72
N ALA A 177 -29.84 4.92 5.02
CA ALA A 177 -30.85 4.39 5.91
C ALA A 177 -30.31 3.95 7.28
N SER A 178 -28.99 4.02 7.52
CA SER A 178 -28.41 3.54 8.79
C SER A 178 -28.11 4.65 9.83
N MET A 179 -28.13 5.93 9.45
CA MET A 179 -27.82 7.03 10.40
C MET A 179 -29.03 7.57 11.17
N ASP A 180 -30.27 7.23 10.80
CA ASP A 180 -31.49 7.61 11.53
C ASP A 180 -31.91 6.58 12.60
N GLY A 181 -31.39 5.35 12.54
CA GLY A 181 -31.79 4.26 13.45
C GLY A 181 -31.20 4.32 14.86
N MET A 182 -30.13 5.11 15.08
CA MET A 182 -29.39 5.14 16.35
C MET A 182 -29.63 6.40 17.21
N ARG A 183 -30.44 7.35 16.75
CA ARG A 183 -30.84 8.52 17.56
C ARG A 183 -32.12 8.30 18.40
N GLY A 184 -32.79 7.16 18.27
CA GLY A 184 -34.14 6.95 18.82
C GLY A 184 -34.29 6.01 20.02
N ARG A 185 -33.24 5.40 20.58
CA ARG A 185 -33.37 4.46 21.72
C ARG A 185 -32.51 4.87 22.91
N SER A 186 -32.90 5.96 23.55
CA SER A 186 -32.41 6.33 24.90
C SER A 186 -33.43 7.19 25.64
N ARG A 187 -34.71 6.81 25.56
CA ARG A 187 -35.78 7.29 26.44
C ARG A 187 -36.73 6.13 26.71
N ARG A 188 -36.40 5.34 27.72
CA ARG A 188 -37.35 4.61 28.57
C ARG A 188 -36.76 4.59 29.96
#